data_AF-A0A978UJS3-F1
#
_entry.id   AF-A0A978UJS3-F1
#
_cell.length_a   1.000
_cell.length_b   1.000
_cell.length_c   1.000
_cell.angle_alpha   90.00
_cell.angle_beta   90.00
_cell.angle_gamma   90.00
#
_symmetry.space_group_name_H-M   'P 1'
#
loop_
_entity.id
_entity.type
_entity.pdbx_description
1 polymer ?
#
loop_
_entity_poly.entity_id
_entity_poly.type
_entity_poly.pdbx_seq_one_letter_code
_entity_poly.pdbx_strand_id
1 'polypeptide(L)'
;MPEYQDEEVITAVDRAYEALMMKDADNKAENARQFECRYHGSFAATIYRGQDENGDAFDWVLSWYNPRNDTRNSNNSVYTEIRKADQFKGLNWSSIHDNVWRKLTNADHHYSSATLNGCYSTVITGYSDVIDSYNRISLIF
;
A
#
# COMPACT_ATOMS: atom_id res chain seq x y z
N MET A 1 -15.73 21.61 2.66
CA MET A 1 -15.86 21.04 4.01
C MET A 1 -16.59 22.01 4.91
N PRO A 2 -17.90 21.83 5.12
CA PRO A 2 -18.70 22.67 6.01
C PRO A 2 -18.34 22.49 7.49
N GLU A 3 -17.84 21.32 7.89
CA GLU A 3 -17.57 20.99 9.30
C GLU A 3 -16.35 21.69 9.91
N TYR A 4 -15.40 22.13 9.08
CA TYR A 4 -14.19 22.83 9.53
C TYR A 4 -14.28 24.36 9.32
N GLN A 5 -15.48 24.91 9.06
CA GLN A 5 -15.63 26.34 8.72
C GLN A 5 -15.35 27.28 9.90
N ASP A 6 -15.52 26.80 11.13
CA ASP A 6 -15.32 27.59 12.36
C ASP A 6 -14.01 27.21 13.08
N GLU A 7 -13.19 26.34 12.50
CA GLU A 7 -11.91 25.95 13.10
C GLU A 7 -10.81 26.97 12.76
N GLU A 8 -10.12 27.44 13.80
CA GLU A 8 -9.05 28.44 13.67
C GLU A 8 -7.79 27.84 13.02
N VAL A 9 -7.56 26.53 13.16
CA VAL A 9 -6.42 25.80 12.58
C VAL A 9 -6.84 24.40 12.16
N ILE A 10 -6.79 24.11 10.86
CA ILE A 10 -6.95 22.76 10.32
C ILE A 10 -5.67 21.97 10.55
N THR A 11 -5.76 20.82 11.23
CA THR A 11 -4.59 20.01 11.59
C THR A 11 -4.21 19.01 10.49
N ALA A 12 -3.06 18.34 10.66
CA ALA A 12 -2.68 17.22 9.78
C ALA A 12 -3.64 16.02 9.91
N VAL A 13 -4.20 15.82 11.11
CA VAL A 13 -5.16 14.74 11.39
C VAL A 13 -6.46 14.96 10.63
N ASP A 14 -6.98 16.20 10.62
CA ASP A 14 -8.21 16.53 9.90
C ASP A 14 -8.07 16.28 8.40
N ARG A 15 -6.93 16.67 7.82
CA ARG A 15 -6.63 16.41 6.40
C ARG A 15 -6.49 14.92 6.10
N ALA A 16 -5.93 14.14 7.02
CA ALA A 16 -5.81 12.69 6.86
C ALA A 16 -7.17 11.98 6.96
N TYR A 17 -8.01 12.42 7.90
CA TYR A 17 -9.36 11.90 8.08
C TYR A 17 -10.22 12.15 6.82
N GLU A 18 -10.19 13.37 6.30
CA GLU A 18 -10.90 13.72 5.07
C GLU A 18 -10.39 12.96 3.84
N ALA A 19 -9.07 12.81 3.70
CA ALA A 19 -8.49 11.99 2.63
C ALA A 19 -8.95 10.53 2.72
N LEU A 20 -9.04 9.97 3.93
CA LEU A 20 -9.57 8.63 4.15
C LEU A 20 -11.05 8.53 3.77
N MET A 21 -11.85 9.54 4.11
CA MET A 21 -13.27 9.59 3.73
C MET A 21 -13.47 9.76 2.22
N MET A 22 -12.50 10.37 1.53
CA MET A 22 -12.50 10.53 0.06
C MET A 22 -11.86 9.36 -0.70
N LYS A 23 -11.49 8.26 -0.04
CA LYS A 23 -10.81 7.11 -0.68
C LYS A 23 -11.56 6.51 -1.88
N ASP A 24 -12.89 6.58 -1.85
CA ASP A 24 -13.77 6.04 -2.88
C ASP A 24 -14.34 7.14 -3.82
N ALA A 25 -13.94 8.40 -3.62
CA ALA A 25 -14.39 9.52 -4.44
C ALA A 25 -13.92 9.39 -5.90
N ASP A 26 -14.72 9.92 -6.82
CA ASP A 26 -14.49 9.94 -8.28
C ASP A 26 -14.29 8.57 -8.93
N ASN A 27 -14.76 7.48 -8.32
CA ASN A 27 -14.57 6.12 -8.84
C ASN A 27 -13.09 5.82 -9.17
N LYS A 28 -12.13 6.45 -8.46
CA LYS A 28 -10.69 6.24 -8.70
C LYS A 28 -10.31 4.77 -8.53
N ALA A 29 -10.94 4.10 -7.56
CA ALA A 29 -10.85 2.66 -7.36
C ALA A 29 -11.41 1.83 -8.53
N GLU A 30 -12.26 2.41 -9.40
CA GLU A 30 -12.78 1.76 -10.61
C GLU A 30 -11.91 2.05 -11.83
N ASN A 31 -11.41 3.28 -11.99
CA ASN A 31 -10.51 3.65 -13.09
C ASN A 31 -9.16 2.90 -12.99
N ALA A 32 -8.68 2.64 -11.77
CA ALA A 32 -7.51 1.78 -11.56
C ALA A 32 -7.72 0.33 -12.06
N ARG A 33 -8.98 -0.12 -12.21
CA ARG A 33 -9.31 -1.50 -12.66
C ARG A 33 -9.09 -1.70 -14.16
N GLN A 34 -9.01 -0.64 -14.95
CA GLN A 34 -8.93 -0.77 -16.42
C GLN A 34 -7.54 -1.14 -16.95
N PHE A 35 -6.49 -1.15 -16.11
CA PHE A 35 -5.10 -1.37 -16.54
C PHE A 35 -4.49 -2.72 -16.10
N GLU A 36 -5.30 -3.76 -15.92
CA GLU A 36 -4.83 -5.09 -15.53
C GLU A 36 -4.28 -5.89 -16.74
N CYS A 37 -2.96 -6.08 -16.82
CA CYS A 37 -2.34 -6.94 -17.83
C CYS A 37 -2.43 -8.42 -17.40
N ARG A 38 -3.33 -9.17 -18.06
CA ARG A 38 -3.74 -10.54 -17.68
C ARG A 38 -2.73 -11.66 -17.96
N TYR A 39 -1.57 -11.37 -18.55
CA TYR A 39 -0.69 -12.41 -19.14
C TYR A 39 0.64 -12.66 -18.39
N HIS A 40 0.96 -11.83 -17.40
CA HIS A 40 2.16 -11.97 -16.56
C HIS A 40 1.81 -11.73 -15.09
N GLY A 41 2.46 -12.46 -14.19
CA GLY A 41 2.40 -12.11 -12.77
C GLY A 41 2.90 -10.68 -12.54
N SER A 42 2.44 -10.03 -11.47
CA SER A 42 2.83 -8.67 -11.12
C SER A 42 3.66 -8.68 -9.84
N PHE A 43 4.80 -8.01 -9.87
CA PHE A 43 5.61 -7.71 -8.69
C PHE A 43 6.05 -6.26 -8.76
N ALA A 44 5.82 -5.51 -7.70
CA ALA A 44 6.37 -4.17 -7.58
C ALA A 44 6.36 -3.70 -6.12
N ALA A 45 7.14 -2.64 -5.90
CA ALA A 45 7.16 -1.89 -4.66
C ALA A 45 7.15 -0.40 -4.99
N THR A 46 6.44 0.36 -4.17
CA THR A 46 6.42 1.82 -4.21
C THR A 46 6.83 2.36 -2.85
N ILE A 47 7.43 3.54 -2.84
CA ILE A 47 7.87 4.22 -1.63
C ILE A 47 7.25 5.62 -1.64
N TYR A 48 6.41 5.91 -0.65
CA TYR A 48 5.83 7.23 -0.45
C TYR A 48 6.52 7.92 0.71
N ARG A 49 6.79 9.21 0.55
CA ARG A 49 7.28 10.07 1.63
C ARG A 49 6.16 10.91 2.19
N GLY A 50 6.08 10.95 3.51
CA GLY A 50 5.13 11.78 4.26
C GLY A 50 5.74 12.26 5.56
N GLN A 51 4.93 12.89 6.39
CA GLN A 51 5.32 13.42 7.70
C GLN A 51 4.33 12.94 8.76
N ASP A 52 4.80 12.76 9.99
CA ASP A 52 3.93 12.53 11.13
C ASP A 52 3.33 13.84 11.68
N GLU A 53 2.59 13.75 12.78
CA GLU A 53 1.96 14.89 13.45
C GLU A 53 2.98 15.93 13.97
N ASN A 54 4.22 15.50 14.24
CA ASN A 54 5.31 16.37 14.70
C ASN A 54 6.10 16.98 13.54
N GLY A 55 5.78 16.62 12.30
CA GLY A 55 6.51 17.04 11.09
C GLY A 55 7.74 16.19 10.78
N ASP A 56 7.97 15.10 11.52
CA ASP A 56 9.07 14.17 11.26
C ASP A 56 8.78 13.35 9.99
N ALA A 57 9.76 13.25 9.10
CA ALA A 57 9.57 12.59 7.82
C ALA A 57 9.74 11.07 7.90
N PHE A 58 8.82 10.34 7.28
CA PHE A 58 8.82 8.88 7.16
C PHE A 58 8.65 8.44 5.71
N ASP A 59 9.16 7.25 5.40
CA ASP A 59 9.01 6.57 4.13
C ASP A 59 8.16 5.31 4.34
N TRP A 60 7.05 5.21 3.62
CA TRP A 60 6.15 4.07 3.58
C TRP A 60 6.48 3.21 2.36
N VAL A 61 6.85 1.95 2.58
CA VAL A 61 7.03 0.97 1.50
C VAL A 61 5.77 0.15 1.37
N LEU A 62 5.21 0.10 0.17
CA LEU A 62 4.08 -0.76 -0.15
C LEU A 62 4.50 -1.65 -1.30
N SER A 63 4.27 -2.95 -1.16
CA SER A 63 4.70 -3.93 -2.15
C SER A 63 3.69 -5.04 -2.31
N TRP A 64 3.66 -5.60 -3.52
CA TRP A 64 2.77 -6.69 -3.87
C TRP A 64 3.47 -7.70 -4.75
N TYR A 65 3.00 -8.94 -4.64
CA TYR A 65 3.33 -10.05 -5.49
C TYR A 65 2.05 -10.78 -5.85
N ASN A 66 1.71 -10.75 -7.14
CA ASN A 66 0.60 -11.47 -7.75
C ASN A 66 1.21 -12.47 -8.73
N PRO A 67 1.49 -13.70 -8.32
CA PRO A 67 2.11 -14.70 -9.20
C PRO A 67 1.20 -15.03 -10.38
N ARG A 68 1.81 -15.46 -11.49
CA ARG A 68 1.04 -16.09 -12.57
C ARG A 68 0.46 -17.39 -12.02
N ASN A 69 -0.82 -17.65 -12.30
CA ASN A 69 -1.57 -18.82 -11.85
C ASN A 69 -1.13 -20.12 -12.55
N ASP A 70 0.17 -20.43 -12.54
CA ASP A 70 0.77 -21.64 -13.11
C ASP A 70 1.05 -22.72 -12.05
N THR A 71 0.86 -22.40 -10.77
CA THR A 71 1.05 -23.33 -9.65
C THR A 71 -0.12 -23.23 -8.67
N ARG A 72 -0.69 -24.37 -8.26
CA ARG A 72 -1.90 -24.49 -7.42
C ARG A 72 -1.80 -23.83 -6.02
N ASN A 73 -0.64 -23.29 -5.65
CA ASN A 73 -0.34 -22.68 -4.36
C ASN A 73 0.26 -21.28 -4.52
N SER A 74 0.02 -20.61 -5.64
CA SER A 74 0.55 -19.27 -5.89
C SER A 74 -0.43 -18.21 -5.38
N ASN A 75 -0.32 -17.87 -4.10
CA ASN A 75 -1.18 -16.86 -3.49
C ASN A 75 -0.66 -15.45 -3.73
N ASN A 76 -1.59 -14.51 -3.87
CA ASN A 76 -1.27 -13.09 -3.83
C ASN A 76 -0.70 -12.75 -2.45
N SER A 77 0.38 -11.98 -2.43
CA SER A 77 1.01 -11.52 -1.22
C SER A 77 1.21 -10.00 -1.27
N VAL A 78 1.07 -9.35 -0.13
CA VAL A 78 1.33 -7.92 0.06
C VAL A 78 2.20 -7.71 1.29
N TYR A 79 2.99 -6.65 1.25
CA TYR A 79 3.86 -6.28 2.36
C TYR A 79 3.96 -4.77 2.46
N THR A 80 3.85 -4.26 3.68
CA THR A 80 4.11 -2.87 4.01
C THR A 80 5.05 -2.72 5.20
N GLU A 81 5.84 -1.66 5.17
CA GLU A 81 6.62 -1.20 6.30
C GLU A 81 6.76 0.32 6.30
N ILE A 82 6.95 0.88 7.49
CA ILE A 82 7.22 2.30 7.69
C ILE A 82 8.64 2.43 8.22
N ARG A 83 9.43 3.32 7.64
CA ARG A 83 10.79 3.63 8.08
C ARG A 83 11.00 5.13 8.17
N LYS A 84 12.04 5.55 8.90
CA LYS A 84 12.46 6.96 8.89
C LYS A 84 12.85 7.39 7.47
N ALA A 85 12.64 8.66 7.15
CA ALA A 85 13.01 9.20 5.85
C ALA A 85 14.47 8.93 5.49
N ASP A 86 14.70 8.75 4.19
CA ASP A 86 16.00 8.54 3.56
C ASP A 86 16.66 7.18 3.89
N GLN A 87 16.00 6.28 4.61
CA GLN A 87 16.54 4.93 4.83
C GLN A 87 16.66 4.11 3.53
N PHE A 88 15.92 4.47 2.49
CA PHE A 88 16.02 3.86 1.16
C PHE A 88 16.93 4.64 0.20
N LYS A 89 17.40 5.82 0.62
CA LYS A 89 18.23 6.68 -0.22
C LYS A 89 19.65 6.11 -0.33
N GLY A 90 20.10 5.89 -1.55
CA GLY A 90 21.42 5.30 -1.82
C GLY A 90 21.48 3.78 -1.68
N LEU A 91 20.36 3.12 -1.35
CA LEU A 91 20.28 1.66 -1.44
C LEU A 91 20.16 1.23 -2.91
N ASN A 92 20.76 0.08 -3.23
CA ASN A 92 20.56 -0.56 -4.52
C ASN A 92 19.15 -1.17 -4.55
N TRP A 93 18.41 -0.91 -5.64
CA TRP A 93 17.11 -1.51 -5.89
C TRP A 93 17.13 -3.04 -5.84
N SER A 94 18.23 -3.71 -6.20
CA SER A 94 18.38 -5.15 -6.03
C SER A 94 18.31 -5.58 -4.56
N SER A 95 18.92 -4.81 -3.65
CA SER A 95 18.85 -5.11 -2.21
C SER A 95 17.47 -4.84 -1.62
N ILE A 96 16.78 -3.81 -2.11
CA ILE A 96 15.39 -3.54 -1.74
C ILE A 96 14.50 -4.68 -2.25
N HIS A 97 14.67 -5.04 -3.53
CA HIS A 97 13.98 -6.16 -4.17
C HIS A 97 14.15 -7.45 -3.37
N ASP A 98 15.37 -7.88 -3.06
CA ASP A 98 15.59 -9.17 -2.39
C ASP A 98 15.00 -9.21 -0.98
N ASN A 99 15.02 -8.07 -0.27
CA ASN A 99 14.38 -7.96 1.03
C ASN A 99 12.86 -8.06 0.92
N VAL A 100 12.26 -7.26 0.03
CA VAL A 100 10.81 -7.24 -0.20
C VAL A 100 10.31 -8.57 -0.73
N TRP A 101 11.01 -9.15 -1.71
CA TRP A 101 10.76 -10.48 -2.26
C TRP A 101 10.71 -11.52 -1.16
N ARG A 102 11.76 -11.59 -0.32
CA ARG A 102 11.81 -12.53 0.80
C ARG A 102 10.64 -12.34 1.78
N LYS A 103 10.20 -11.11 2.04
CA LYS A 103 9.04 -10.85 2.92
C LYS A 103 7.74 -11.34 2.30
N LEU A 104 7.56 -11.11 1.00
CA LEU A 104 6.40 -11.53 0.24
C LEU A 104 6.33 -13.04 0.06
N THR A 105 7.46 -13.73 -0.12
CA THR A 105 7.47 -15.19 -0.35
C THR A 105 7.52 -16.04 0.92
N ASN A 106 7.86 -15.46 2.08
CA ASN A 106 8.04 -16.22 3.31
C ASN A 106 6.75 -16.42 4.12
N ALA A 107 5.63 -15.80 3.74
CA ALA A 107 4.31 -16.12 4.29
C ALA A 107 3.19 -15.68 3.34
N ASP A 108 2.05 -16.37 3.40
CA ASP A 108 0.82 -16.00 2.70
C ASP A 108 0.23 -14.71 3.31
N HIS A 109 0.76 -13.57 2.90
CA HIS A 109 0.32 -12.27 3.39
C HIS A 109 -0.74 -11.69 2.47
N HIS A 110 -1.99 -12.13 2.61
CA HIS A 110 -3.13 -11.40 2.00
C HIS A 110 -3.37 -10.03 2.66
N TYR A 111 -2.70 -9.80 3.78
CA TYR A 111 -2.80 -8.62 4.61
C TYR A 111 -1.42 -8.31 5.20
N SER A 112 -1.06 -7.03 5.22
CA SER A 112 0.11 -6.53 5.93
C SER A 112 -0.21 -5.18 6.54
N SER A 113 0.23 -4.95 7.77
CA SER A 113 0.13 -3.66 8.43
C SER A 113 1.40 -3.31 9.19
N ALA A 114 1.64 -2.01 9.32
CA ALA A 114 2.76 -1.46 10.04
C ALA A 114 2.34 -0.19 10.78
N THR A 115 2.92 0.01 11.96
CA THR A 115 2.74 1.21 12.78
C THR A 115 4.10 1.70 13.23
N LEU A 116 4.38 3.00 13.07
CA LEU A 116 5.60 3.63 13.56
C LEU A 116 5.33 5.10 13.91
N ASN A 117 5.60 5.47 15.16
CA ASN A 117 5.47 6.86 15.64
C ASN A 117 4.10 7.53 15.34
N GLY A 118 3.01 6.77 15.47
CA GLY A 118 1.66 7.27 15.15
C GLY A 118 1.30 7.23 13.66
N CYS A 119 2.25 6.94 12.77
CA CYS A 119 1.96 6.64 11.37
C CYS A 119 1.44 5.20 11.22
N TYR A 120 0.50 5.02 10.30
CA TYR A 120 -0.08 3.72 9.98
C TYR A 120 0.13 3.38 8.50
N SER A 121 0.17 2.09 8.21
CA SER A 121 0.12 1.58 6.85
C SER A 121 -0.60 0.25 6.85
N THR A 122 -1.56 0.07 5.94
CA THR A 122 -2.23 -1.20 5.74
C THR A 122 -2.37 -1.50 4.25
N VAL A 123 -2.01 -2.71 3.86
CA VAL A 123 -2.15 -3.22 2.50
C VAL A 123 -2.87 -4.55 2.55
N ILE A 124 -3.88 -4.70 1.69
CA ILE A 124 -4.69 -5.91 1.59
C ILE A 124 -4.77 -6.32 0.13
N THR A 125 -4.65 -7.61 -0.15
CA THR A 125 -4.93 -8.19 -1.47
C THR A 125 -6.02 -9.26 -1.39
N GLY A 126 -6.81 -9.38 -2.45
CA GLY A 126 -7.77 -10.45 -2.64
C GLY A 126 -7.10 -11.82 -2.82
N TYR A 127 -7.89 -12.87 -2.59
CA TYR A 127 -7.51 -14.26 -2.87
C TYR A 127 -7.51 -14.54 -4.38
N SER A 128 -6.55 -15.34 -4.84
CA SER A 128 -6.55 -15.94 -6.17
C SER A 128 -7.31 -17.28 -6.09
N ASP A 129 -8.59 -17.26 -5.78
CA ASP A 129 -9.44 -18.46 -5.92
C ASP A 129 -10.22 -18.40 -7.24
N VAL A 130 -9.87 -19.35 -8.10
CA VAL A 130 -10.52 -19.85 -9.31
C VAL A 130 -11.98 -19.38 -9.52
N ILE A 131 -12.20 -18.59 -10.59
CA ILE A 131 -13.51 -18.22 -11.18
C ILE A 131 -14.29 -17.11 -10.45
N ASP A 132 -13.61 -16.05 -9.99
CA ASP A 132 -14.28 -14.74 -9.95
C ASP A 132 -13.33 -13.58 -10.28
N SER A 133 -13.85 -12.63 -11.02
CA SER A 133 -13.10 -11.60 -11.77
C SER A 133 -12.55 -10.45 -10.92
N TYR A 134 -12.11 -10.67 -9.69
CA TYR A 134 -11.79 -9.58 -8.76
C TYR A 134 -10.58 -9.84 -7.86
N ASN A 135 -9.37 -9.76 -8.42
CA ASN A 135 -8.17 -9.48 -7.62
C ASN A 135 -8.23 -8.01 -7.19
N ARG A 136 -8.42 -7.74 -5.90
CA ARG A 136 -8.50 -6.39 -5.34
C ARG A 136 -7.27 -6.12 -4.47
N ILE A 137 -6.45 -5.14 -4.82
CA ILE A 137 -5.46 -4.58 -3.89
C ILE A 137 -6.05 -3.28 -3.35
N SER A 138 -6.29 -3.22 -2.05
CA SER A 138 -6.74 -2.01 -1.36
C SER A 138 -5.60 -1.45 -0.53
N LEU A 139 -5.22 -0.20 -0.81
CA LEU A 139 -4.20 0.55 -0.09
C LEU A 139 -4.94 1.53 0.84
N ILE A 140 -4.68 1.44 2.15
CA ILE A 140 -5.23 2.37 3.14
C ILE A 140 -4.04 3.16 3.70
N PHE A 141 -4.05 4.47 3.46
CA PHE A 141 -3.09 5.45 4.00
C PHE A 141 -3.75 6.20 5.16
#